data_AF-A0A0G1P3T4-F1
#
_entry.id   AF-A0A0G1P3T4-F1
#
_cell.length_a   1.000
_cell.length_b   1.000
_cell.length_c   1.000
_cell.angle_alpha   90.00
_cell.angle_beta   90.00
_cell.angle_gamma   90.00
#
_symmetry.space_group_name_H-M   'P 1'
#
loop_
_entity.id
_entity.type
_entity.pdbx_description
1 polymer ?
#
loop_
_entity_poly.entity_id
_entity_poly.type
_entity_poly.pdbx_seq_one_letter_code
_entity_poly.pdbx_strand_id
1 'polypeptide(L)'
;MAKLRRRSHLPLSYFLIPLFLLIVVLGYGYYRSTAIQYGDTTVNGILRKDTVIGESGTYILVLPDGRPILLDVQGLDNLVGSSVIVTGNLSPAIDTLSPMTMIVNTITTSDSL
;
A
#
# COMPACT_ATOMS: atom_id res chain seq x y z
N MET A 1 -19.17 -8.40 -61.65
CA MET A 1 -19.48 -7.23 -60.81
C MET A 1 -19.35 -7.64 -59.34
N ALA A 2 -18.27 -7.23 -58.66
CA ALA A 2 -18.03 -7.59 -57.25
C ALA A 2 -18.45 -6.42 -56.34
N LYS A 3 -19.39 -6.70 -55.43
CA LYS A 3 -20.00 -5.73 -54.50
C LYS A 3 -19.08 -5.57 -53.29
N LEU A 4 -18.39 -4.44 -53.19
CA LEU A 4 -17.43 -4.14 -52.12
C LEU A 4 -18.17 -3.95 -50.78
N ARG A 5 -17.94 -4.86 -49.84
CA ARG A 5 -18.57 -4.90 -48.50
C ARG A 5 -17.95 -3.80 -47.62
N ARG A 6 -18.66 -2.69 -47.39
CA ARG A 6 -18.25 -1.64 -46.44
C ARG A 6 -18.11 -2.25 -45.04
N ARG A 7 -16.89 -2.34 -44.53
CA ARG A 7 -16.62 -2.60 -43.10
C ARG A 7 -17.04 -1.36 -42.31
N SER A 8 -18.02 -1.52 -41.43
CA SER A 8 -18.41 -0.50 -40.47
C SER A 8 -17.28 -0.35 -39.45
N HIS A 9 -16.44 0.67 -39.61
CA HIS A 9 -15.46 1.06 -38.61
C HIS A 9 -16.20 1.77 -37.47
N LEU A 10 -16.33 1.10 -36.32
CA LEU A 10 -16.81 1.73 -35.10
C LEU A 10 -15.84 2.86 -34.70
N PRO A 11 -16.35 4.02 -34.23
CA PRO A 11 -15.50 5.14 -33.87
C PRO A 11 -14.65 4.78 -32.63
N LEU A 12 -13.39 5.25 -32.60
CA LEU A 12 -12.42 5.01 -31.52
C LEU A 12 -12.99 5.31 -30.11
N SER A 13 -13.93 6.26 -30.01
CA SER A 13 -14.61 6.64 -28.77
C SER A 13 -15.34 5.48 -28.08
N TYR A 14 -15.81 4.48 -28.84
CA TYR A 14 -16.46 3.29 -28.28
C TYR A 14 -15.51 2.43 -27.44
N PHE A 15 -14.20 2.53 -27.67
CA PHE A 15 -13.19 1.82 -26.88
C PHE A 15 -12.67 2.66 -25.72
N LEU A 16 -12.62 3.98 -25.87
CA LEU A 16 -12.06 4.89 -24.84
C LEU A 16 -12.96 5.04 -23.61
N ILE A 17 -14.28 5.08 -23.79
CA ILE A 17 -15.25 5.23 -22.69
C ILE A 17 -15.23 4.03 -21.72
N PRO A 18 -15.36 2.76 -22.16
CA PRO A 18 -15.30 1.63 -21.25
C PRO A 18 -13.91 1.47 -20.62
N LEU A 19 -12.84 1.82 -21.33
CA LEU A 19 -11.48 1.80 -20.78
C LEU A 19 -11.30 2.83 -19.66
N PHE A 20 -11.82 4.04 -19.84
CA PHE A 20 -11.78 5.08 -18.80
C PHE A 20 -12.58 4.66 -17.56
N LEU A 21 -13.78 4.09 -17.75
CA LEU A 21 -14.59 3.57 -16.64
C LEU A 21 -13.89 2.40 -15.92
N LEU A 22 -13.20 1.53 -16.66
CA LEU A 22 -12.43 0.43 -16.07
C LEU A 22 -11.25 0.94 -15.23
N ILE A 23 -10.52 1.96 -15.71
CA ILE A 23 -9.44 2.60 -14.95
C ILE A 23 -9.97 3.27 -13.69
N VAL A 24 -11.10 3.98 -13.77
CA VAL A 24 -11.76 4.61 -12.63
C VAL A 24 -12.19 3.55 -11.59
N VAL A 25 -12.89 2.50 -12.00
CA VAL A 25 -13.30 1.42 -11.08
C VAL A 25 -12.11 0.73 -10.42
N LEU A 26 -11.03 0.47 -11.16
CA LEU A 26 -9.80 -0.11 -10.61
C LEU A 26 -9.04 0.86 -9.70
N GLY A 27 -9.06 2.16 -9.98
CA GLY A 27 -8.36 3.17 -9.16
C GLY A 27 -9.07 3.48 -7.83
N TYR A 28 -10.40 3.49 -7.81
CA TYR A 28 -11.17 3.84 -6.61
C TYR A 28 -11.35 2.68 -5.61
N GLY A 29 -11.21 1.43 -6.03
CA GLY A 29 -11.44 0.26 -5.17
C GLY A 29 -10.34 -0.05 -4.15
N TYR A 30 -9.20 0.65 -4.20
CA TYR A 30 -8.00 0.24 -3.43
C TYR A 30 -7.96 0.70 -1.97
N TYR A 31 -8.83 1.63 -1.55
CA TYR A 31 -8.78 2.19 -0.19
C TYR A 31 -9.81 1.55 0.73
N ARG A 32 -9.64 0.27 1.06
CA ARG A 32 -10.42 -0.39 2.11
C ARG A 32 -9.84 0.02 3.46
N SER A 33 -10.34 1.12 4.04
CA SER A 33 -9.95 1.56 5.38
C SER A 33 -10.26 0.47 6.41
N THR A 34 -9.21 -0.13 6.98
CA THR A 34 -9.36 -1.10 8.07
C THR A 34 -9.37 -0.35 9.41
N ALA A 35 -10.26 -0.71 10.33
CA ALA A 35 -10.18 -0.15 11.67
C ALA A 35 -8.88 -0.61 12.33
N ILE A 36 -8.05 0.34 12.78
CA ILE A 36 -6.82 0.03 13.51
C ILE A 36 -7.07 0.27 14.99
N GLN A 37 -6.63 -0.67 15.82
CA GLN A 37 -6.63 -0.53 17.27
C GLN A 37 -5.31 0.08 17.74
N TYR A 38 -5.39 1.14 18.55
CA TYR A 38 -4.25 1.77 19.21
C TYR A 38 -3.89 1.05 20.52
N GLY A 39 -2.67 1.27 21.01
CA GLY A 39 -2.08 0.53 22.13
C GLY A 39 -1.45 -0.78 21.65
N ASP A 40 -1.45 -1.81 22.50
CA ASP A 40 -0.85 -3.10 22.16
C ASP A 40 -1.67 -3.79 21.06
N THR A 41 -1.06 -3.90 19.88
CA THR A 41 -1.74 -4.33 18.68
C THR A 41 -0.80 -5.10 17.75
N THR A 42 -1.39 -5.74 16.74
CA THR A 42 -0.67 -6.39 15.66
C THR A 42 -1.16 -5.85 14.33
N VAL A 43 -0.24 -5.38 13.50
CA VAL A 43 -0.52 -4.78 12.19
C VAL A 43 0.28 -5.49 11.11
N ASN A 44 -0.33 -5.66 9.94
CA ASN A 44 0.33 -6.20 8.76
C ASN A 44 0.51 -5.07 7.74
N GLY A 45 1.68 -4.98 7.15
CA GLY A 45 1.96 -4.05 6.07
C GLY A 45 3.22 -4.41 5.30
N ILE A 46 3.56 -3.54 4.35
CA ILE A 46 4.81 -3.63 3.59
C ILE A 46 5.85 -2.76 4.28
N LEU A 47 6.99 -3.35 4.63
CA LEU A 47 8.09 -2.61 5.22
C LEU A 47 8.80 -1.76 4.16
N ARG A 48 9.03 -0.49 4.46
CA ARG A 48 9.79 0.46 3.65
C ARG A 48 10.78 1.21 4.52
N LYS A 49 11.69 1.92 3.86
CA LYS A 49 12.65 2.82 4.47
C LYS A 49 12.66 4.14 3.71
N ASP A 50 12.81 5.25 4.41
CA ASP A 50 12.90 6.59 3.83
C ASP A 50 14.24 6.87 3.14
N THR A 51 15.30 6.16 3.53
CA THR A 51 16.63 6.24 2.95
C THR A 51 17.02 4.95 2.21
N VAL A 52 18.21 4.97 1.59
CA VAL A 52 18.78 3.82 0.91
C VAL A 52 19.12 2.72 1.92
N ILE A 53 19.01 1.46 1.48
CA ILE A 53 19.44 0.30 2.26
C ILE A 53 20.94 0.43 2.58
N GLY A 54 21.34 0.16 3.83
CA GLY A 54 22.71 0.31 4.33
C GLY A 54 23.02 1.66 4.98
N GLU A 55 22.19 2.68 4.75
CA GLU A 55 22.33 3.99 5.41
C GLU A 55 21.47 4.09 6.68
N SER A 56 21.71 5.09 7.53
CA SER A 56 20.76 5.37 8.63
C SER A 56 19.44 5.89 8.08
N GLY A 57 18.31 5.52 8.68
CA GLY A 57 16.98 5.94 8.23
C GLY A 57 15.86 5.49 9.15
N THR A 58 14.66 5.92 8.79
CA THR A 58 13.41 5.58 9.47
C THR A 58 12.71 4.47 8.72
N TYR A 59 12.32 3.42 9.45
CA TYR A 59 11.50 2.35 8.90
C TYR A 59 10.03 2.74 8.94
N ILE A 60 9.34 2.46 7.84
CA ILE A 60 7.95 2.83 7.62
C ILE A 60 7.20 1.55 7.27
N LEU A 61 6.18 1.21 8.06
CA LEU A 61 5.21 0.18 7.69
C LEU A 61 4.07 0.83 6.90
N VAL A 62 3.89 0.42 5.65
CA VAL A 62 2.77 0.88 4.83
C VAL A 62 1.66 -0.14 4.91
N LEU A 63 0.52 0.26 5.48
CA LEU A 63 -0.65 -0.60 5.59
C LEU A 63 -1.31 -0.85 4.23
N PRO A 64 -2.17 -1.88 4.10
CA PRO A 64 -2.91 -2.15 2.87
C PRO A 64 -3.79 -0.99 2.39
N ASP A 65 -4.22 -0.12 3.30
CA ASP A 65 -4.98 1.11 2.99
C ASP A 65 -4.09 2.33 2.69
N GLY A 66 -2.77 2.14 2.63
CA GLY A 66 -1.81 3.17 2.28
C GLY A 66 -1.39 4.07 3.43
N ARG A 67 -1.95 3.92 4.63
CA ARG A 67 -1.53 4.72 5.78
C ARG A 67 -0.12 4.32 6.24
N PRO A 68 0.78 5.29 6.48
CA PRO A 68 2.12 5.01 7.01
C PRO A 68 2.12 4.91 8.54
N ILE A 69 2.92 3.99 9.07
CA ILE A 69 3.29 3.90 10.48
C ILE A 69 4.83 3.98 10.56
N LEU A 70 5.37 4.91 11.33
CA LEU A 70 6.80 4.93 11.63
C LEU A 70 7.11 3.88 12.69
N LEU A 71 8.15 3.10 12.45
CA LEU A 71 8.59 2.06 13.38
C LEU A 71 9.81 2.56 14.17
N ASP A 72 9.71 2.50 15.50
CA ASP A 72 10.84 2.75 16.39
C ASP A 72 11.71 1.49 16.49
N VAL A 73 12.48 1.24 15.43
CA VAL A 73 13.31 0.05 15.27
C VAL A 73 14.45 0.34 14.30
N GLN A 74 15.52 -0.44 14.39
CA GLN A 74 16.69 -0.34 13.52
C GLN A 74 17.11 -1.72 13.02
N GLY A 75 17.91 -1.76 11.95
CA GLY A 75 18.52 -3.01 11.45
C GLY A 75 17.58 -3.96 10.69
N LEU A 76 16.49 -3.45 10.10
CA LEU A 76 15.54 -4.25 9.31
C LEU A 76 15.75 -4.15 7.79
N ASP A 77 16.95 -3.74 7.37
CA ASP A 77 17.30 -3.52 5.97
C ASP A 77 17.04 -4.76 5.08
N ASN A 78 17.21 -5.95 5.64
CA ASN A 78 16.93 -7.24 4.99
C ASN A 78 15.43 -7.51 4.75
N LEU A 79 14.53 -6.82 5.44
CA LEU A 79 13.08 -6.99 5.35
C LEU A 79 12.42 -5.90 4.50
N VAL A 80 13.17 -4.88 4.06
CA VAL A 80 12.64 -3.78 3.24
C VAL A 80 12.04 -4.35 1.94
N GLY A 81 10.80 -3.98 1.66
CA GLY A 81 10.00 -4.47 0.53
C GLY A 81 9.17 -5.72 0.83
N SER A 82 9.37 -6.35 1.99
CA SER A 82 8.62 -7.55 2.39
C SER A 82 7.30 -7.21 3.08
N SER A 83 6.31 -8.10 2.97
CA SER A 83 5.14 -8.07 3.84
C SER A 83 5.52 -8.62 5.21
N VAL A 84 5.26 -7.83 6.25
CA VAL A 84 5.61 -8.17 7.63
C VAL A 84 4.43 -7.91 8.56
N ILE A 85 4.39 -8.71 9.61
CA ILE A 85 3.48 -8.56 10.73
C ILE A 85 4.28 -7.99 11.89
N VAL A 86 3.86 -6.84 12.37
CA VAL A 86 4.50 -6.09 13.44
C VAL A 86 3.58 -6.11 14.65
N THR A 87 4.07 -6.61 15.76
CA THR A 87 3.40 -6.55 17.06
C THR A 87 4.11 -5.53 17.93
N GLY A 88 3.35 -4.64 18.54
CA GLY A 88 3.91 -3.54 19.32
C GLY A 88 2.85 -2.61 19.87
N ASN A 89 3.31 -1.50 20.45
CA ASN A 89 2.42 -0.46 20.96
C ASN A 89 2.26 0.64 19.90
N LEU A 90 1.06 0.77 19.34
CA LEU A 90 0.73 1.75 18.31
C LEU A 90 0.16 3.03 18.92
N SER A 91 0.77 4.16 18.59
CA SER A 91 0.30 5.48 18.95
C SER A 91 -0.40 6.18 17.78
N PRO A 92 -1.51 6.90 18.03
CA PRO A 92 -2.20 7.66 17.00
C PRO A 92 -1.34 8.82 16.49
N ALA A 93 -1.62 9.21 15.25
CA ALA A 93 -1.14 10.49 14.72
C ALA A 93 -1.67 11.65 15.57
N ILE A 94 -0.81 12.62 15.88
CA ILE A 94 -1.18 13.81 16.65
C ILE A 94 -1.88 14.88 15.78
N ASP A 95 -1.64 14.87 14.47
CA ASP A 95 -2.26 15.76 13.48
C ASP A 95 -2.23 15.14 12.07
N THR A 96 -2.63 15.91 11.05
CA THR A 96 -2.68 15.45 9.65
C THR A 96 -1.32 15.37 8.95
N LEU A 97 -0.27 15.93 9.56
CA LEU A 97 1.08 15.97 9.01
C LEU A 97 2.00 14.94 9.69
N SER A 98 1.60 14.43 10.84
CA SER A 98 2.35 13.50 11.65
C SER A 98 1.83 12.07 11.43
N PRO A 99 2.67 11.12 10.99
CA PRO A 99 2.26 9.74 10.86
C PRO A 99 2.02 9.08 12.22
N MET A 100 1.33 7.94 12.22
CA MET A 100 1.25 7.06 13.39
C MET A 100 2.65 6.52 13.71
N THR A 101 2.92 6.20 14.97
CA THR A 101 4.20 5.64 15.41
C THR A 101 3.99 4.34 16.17
N MET A 102 4.90 3.39 16.03
CA MET A 102 4.83 2.10 16.72
C MET A 102 6.16 1.77 17.38
N ILE A 103 6.10 1.49 18.68
CA ILE A 103 7.19 0.85 19.42
C ILE A 103 7.08 -0.65 19.15
N VAL A 104 8.11 -1.21 18.52
CA VAL A 104 8.09 -2.58 18.01
C VAL A 104 8.52 -3.56 19.10
N ASN A 105 7.69 -4.57 19.37
CA ASN A 105 8.05 -5.70 20.23
C ASN A 105 8.53 -6.90 19.41
N THR A 106 7.87 -7.19 18.29
CA THR A 106 8.19 -8.35 17.45
C THR A 106 7.84 -8.06 15.99
N ILE A 107 8.67 -8.57 15.07
CA ILE A 107 8.43 -8.54 13.63
C ILE A 107 8.62 -9.94 13.06
N THR A 108 7.64 -10.40 12.28
CA THR A 108 7.69 -11.66 11.54
C THR A 108 7.32 -11.42 10.09
N THR A 109 7.87 -12.19 9.15
CA THR A 109 7.45 -12.13 7.75
C THR A 109 6.07 -12.77 7.61
N SER A 110 5.20 -12.17 6.79
CA SER A 110 3.83 -12.67 6.61
C SER A 110 3.77 -14.09 6.03
N ASP A 111 4.81 -14.52 5.33
CA ASP A 111 4.93 -15.87 4.75
C ASP A 111 5.26 -16.96 5.78
N SER A 112 5.54 -16.59 7.03
CA SER A 112 5.98 -17.50 8.10
C SER A 112 4.88 -17.90 9.11
N LEU A 113 3.61 -17.65 8.76
CA LEU A 113 2.42 -18.07 9.53
C LEU A 113 1.67 -19.24 8.90
#